data_AF-A0A930ANM5-F1
#
_entry.id   AF-A0A930ANM5-F1
#
_cell.length_a   1.000
_cell.length_b   1.000
_cell.length_c   1.000
_cell.angle_alpha   90.00
_cell.angle_beta   90.00
_cell.angle_gamma   90.00
#
_symmetry.space_group_name_H-M   'P 1'
#
loop_
_entity.id
_entity.type
_entity.pdbx_description
1 polymer ?
#
loop_
_entity_poly.entity_id
_entity_poly.type
_entity_poly.pdbx_seq_one_letter_code
_entity_poly.pdbx_strand_id
1 'polypeptide(L)'
;MNQYVFVLNEQGERITSFVDNLISKDELLDHAKKEWPDAADYIYSADGDSMLDEFMAGKLYVNGEFVIPQPKEPTKAEQIAEIKNYYDKRFDALDKAVLRRRLANADISDLQTQYKTLQAEMVTKIKEVK
;
A
#
# COMPACT_ATOMS: atom_id res chain seq x y z
N MET A 1 31.39 -5.02 10.78
CA MET A 1 30.92 -5.47 9.46
C MET A 1 30.30 -6.82 9.67
N ASN A 2 28.98 -6.86 9.58
CA ASN A 2 28.21 -8.09 9.73
C ASN A 2 27.91 -8.65 8.33
N GLN A 3 28.05 -9.95 8.18
CA GLN A 3 27.67 -10.63 6.94
C GLN A 3 26.16 -10.85 6.93
N TYR A 4 25.53 -10.44 5.84
CA TYR A 4 24.09 -10.62 5.63
C TYR A 4 23.82 -11.39 4.35
N VAL A 5 22.77 -12.21 4.39
CA VAL A 5 22.08 -12.71 3.20
C VAL A 5 20.66 -12.16 3.22
N PHE A 6 20.36 -11.31 2.24
CA PHE A 6 19.01 -10.77 2.01
C PHE A 6 18.25 -11.69 1.09
N VAL A 7 17.03 -12.04 1.48
CA VAL A 7 16.11 -12.85 0.70
C VAL A 7 15.07 -11.93 0.08
N LEU A 8 14.96 -11.95 -1.25
CA LEU A 8 14.07 -11.06 -1.99
C LEU A 8 12.89 -11.79 -2.63
N ASN A 9 11.77 -11.09 -2.78
CA ASN A 9 10.66 -11.52 -3.61
C ASN A 9 10.87 -11.14 -5.08
N GLU A 10 9.94 -11.56 -5.96
CA GLU A 10 10.00 -11.27 -7.41
C GLU A 10 10.03 -9.78 -7.74
N GLN A 11 9.56 -8.93 -6.82
CA GLN A 11 9.52 -7.48 -6.96
C GLN A 11 10.80 -6.79 -6.46
N GLY A 12 11.73 -7.54 -5.87
CA GLY A 12 12.95 -7.01 -5.25
C GLY A 12 12.76 -6.46 -3.83
N GLU A 13 11.60 -6.70 -3.19
CA GLU A 13 11.42 -6.40 -1.75
C GLU A 13 12.12 -7.45 -0.89
N ARG A 14 12.72 -6.99 0.20
CA ARG A 14 13.28 -7.87 1.22
C ARG A 14 12.16 -8.57 1.99
N ILE A 15 12.10 -9.89 1.85
CA ILE A 15 11.24 -10.77 2.65
C ILE A 15 11.85 -10.91 4.06
N THR A 16 13.12 -11.31 4.10
CA THR A 16 13.86 -11.51 5.35
C THR A 16 15.36 -11.29 5.11
N SER A 17 16.12 -11.26 6.20
CA SER A 17 17.58 -11.17 6.18
C SER A 17 18.17 -12.08 7.23
N PHE A 18 19.15 -12.88 6.85
CA PHE A 18 19.95 -13.68 7.75
C PHE A 18 21.26 -12.95 8.04
N VAL A 19 21.63 -12.87 9.32
CA VAL A 19 22.89 -12.27 9.77
C VAL A 19 23.66 -13.30 10.58
N ASP A 20 24.86 -13.64 10.14
CA ASP A 20 25.74 -14.55 10.86
C ASP A 20 27.20 -14.26 10.51
N ASN A 21 28.05 -14.14 11.52
CA ASN A 21 29.49 -13.89 11.36
C ASN A 21 30.34 -15.12 11.71
N LEU A 22 29.71 -16.23 12.09
CA LEU A 22 30.38 -17.45 12.55
C LEU A 22 30.53 -18.48 11.42
N ILE A 23 29.64 -18.44 10.43
CA ILE A 23 29.64 -19.36 9.29
C ILE A 23 30.18 -18.68 8.03
N SER A 24 30.55 -19.49 7.05
CA SER A 24 31.01 -18.99 5.76
C SER A 24 29.86 -18.44 4.91
N LYS A 25 30.19 -17.57 3.94
CA LYS A 25 29.22 -17.03 2.96
C LYS A 25 28.36 -18.12 2.33
N ASP A 26 28.99 -19.22 1.91
CA ASP A 26 28.31 -20.29 1.18
C ASP A 26 27.33 -21.04 2.10
N GLU A 27 27.71 -21.28 3.35
CA GLU A 27 26.83 -21.90 4.35
C GLU A 27 25.63 -21.02 4.70
N LEU A 28 25.84 -19.70 4.86
CA LEU A 28 24.77 -18.74 5.12
C LEU A 28 23.79 -18.66 3.95
N LEU A 29 24.31 -18.68 2.72
CA LEU A 29 23.49 -18.67 1.51
C LEU A 29 22.70 -19.97 1.35
N ASP A 30 23.33 -21.12 1.62
CA ASP A 30 22.67 -22.42 1.58
C ASP A 30 21.58 -22.54 2.66
N HIS A 31 21.80 -21.97 3.84
CA HIS A 31 20.78 -21.89 4.88
C HIS A 31 19.58 -21.05 4.41
N ALA A 32 19.82 -19.86 3.87
CA ALA A 32 18.77 -19.01 3.34
C ALA A 32 17.96 -19.69 2.21
N LYS A 33 18.65 -20.42 1.31
CA LYS A 33 18.00 -21.19 0.23
C LYS A 33 17.16 -22.37 0.73
N LYS A 34 17.56 -23.00 1.84
CA LYS A 34 16.80 -24.11 2.45
C LYS A 34 15.55 -23.61 3.17
N GLU A 35 15.66 -22.49 3.88
CA GLU A 35 14.54 -21.89 4.62
C GLU A 35 13.55 -21.22 3.67
N TRP A 36 14.03 -20.61 2.58
CA TRP A 36 13.22 -19.84 1.65
C TRP A 36 13.39 -20.29 0.18
N PRO A 37 13.09 -21.54 -0.19
CA PRO A 37 13.30 -22.04 -1.55
C PRO A 37 12.46 -21.32 -2.61
N ASP A 38 11.36 -20.70 -2.20
CA ASP A 38 10.43 -19.95 -3.06
C ASP A 38 10.86 -18.47 -3.24
N ALA A 39 12.01 -18.08 -2.70
CA ALA A 39 12.52 -16.72 -2.89
C ALA A 39 13.00 -16.52 -4.34
N ALA A 40 12.82 -15.31 -4.85
CA ALA A 40 13.20 -14.98 -6.21
C ALA A 40 14.70 -14.71 -6.35
N ASP A 41 15.31 -14.10 -5.33
CA ASP A 41 16.74 -13.76 -5.35
C ASP A 41 17.36 -13.74 -3.95
N TYR A 42 18.68 -13.92 -3.88
CA TYR A 42 19.47 -13.90 -2.65
C TYR A 42 20.73 -13.06 -2.82
N ILE A 43 20.88 -12.05 -1.96
CA ILE A 43 22.00 -11.12 -2.03
C ILE A 43 22.86 -11.28 -0.79
N TYR A 44 24.13 -11.63 -1.02
CA TYR A 44 25.14 -11.61 0.02
C TYR A 44 25.81 -10.23 0.10
N SER A 45 25.91 -9.69 1.31
CA SER A 45 26.73 -8.52 1.61
C SER A 45 27.64 -8.79 2.80
N ALA A 46 28.94 -8.53 2.64
CA ALA A 46 29.91 -8.60 3.73
C ALA A 46 29.80 -7.41 4.71
N ASP A 47 29.20 -6.30 4.26
CA ASP A 47 28.87 -5.14 5.08
C ASP A 47 27.38 -4.84 4.90
N GLY A 48 26.54 -5.74 5.40
CA GLY A 48 25.11 -5.70 5.15
C GLY A 48 24.38 -4.60 5.92
N ASP A 49 25.01 -3.92 6.89
CA ASP A 49 24.37 -2.88 7.68
C ASP A 49 23.87 -1.73 6.77
N SER A 50 24.68 -1.28 5.80
CA SER A 50 24.25 -0.24 4.84
C SER A 50 23.15 -0.71 3.89
N MET A 51 23.18 -1.97 3.45
CA MET A 51 22.10 -2.53 2.61
C MET A 51 20.81 -2.68 3.41
N LEU A 52 20.90 -3.07 4.68
CA LEU A 52 19.76 -3.20 5.57
C LEU A 52 19.05 -1.86 5.73
N ASP A 53 19.80 -0.78 5.93
CA ASP A 53 19.24 0.58 6.03
C ASP A 53 18.45 0.97 4.77
N GLU A 54 18.95 0.62 3.59
CA GLU A 54 18.25 0.88 2.32
C GLU A 54 16.94 0.08 2.19
N PHE A 55 16.94 -1.18 2.62
CA PHE A 55 15.71 -1.98 2.69
C PHE A 55 14.75 -1.45 3.77
N MET A 56 15.26 -0.96 4.91
CA MET A 56 14.44 -0.34 5.97
C MET A 56 13.85 1.00 5.53
N ALA A 57 14.52 1.71 4.61
CA ALA A 57 13.98 2.90 3.94
C ALA A 57 12.85 2.55 2.94
N GLY A 58 12.55 1.26 2.73
CA GLY A 58 11.51 0.78 1.84
C GLY A 58 11.94 0.75 0.37
N LYS A 59 13.25 0.75 0.07
CA LYS A 59 13.72 0.57 -1.31
C LYS A 59 13.63 -0.89 -1.74
N LEU A 60 13.42 -1.12 -3.03
CA LEU A 60 13.49 -2.42 -3.68
C LEU A 60 14.88 -2.61 -4.26
N TYR A 61 15.38 -3.83 -4.29
CA TYR A 61 16.64 -4.14 -4.96
C TYR A 61 16.35 -4.92 -6.25
N VAL A 62 16.54 -4.26 -7.38
CA VAL A 62 16.18 -4.79 -8.71
C VAL A 62 17.38 -4.65 -9.63
N ASN A 63 17.80 -5.74 -10.29
CA ASN A 63 18.93 -5.77 -11.23
C ASN A 63 20.27 -5.26 -10.67
N GLY A 64 20.53 -5.42 -9.37
CA GLY A 64 21.78 -4.99 -8.75
C GLY A 64 21.77 -3.57 -8.17
N GLU A 65 20.65 -2.85 -8.26
CA GLU A 65 20.52 -1.47 -7.77
C GLU A 65 19.30 -1.30 -6.85
N PHE A 66 19.42 -0.41 -5.86
CA PHE A 66 18.30 0.00 -5.03
C PHE A 66 17.43 1.03 -5.75
N VAL A 67 16.19 0.66 -6.02
CA VAL A 67 15.17 1.54 -6.60
C VAL A 67 14.16 1.92 -5.51
N ILE A 68 13.79 3.19 -5.46
CA ILE A 68 12.68 3.61 -4.62
C ILE A 68 11.40 3.09 -5.31
N PRO A 69 10.57 2.26 -4.64
CA PRO A 69 9.29 1.88 -5.22
C PRO A 69 8.54 3.15 -5.52
N GLN A 70 8.23 3.38 -6.79
CA GLN A 70 7.41 4.54 -7.12
C GLN A 70 6.07 4.33 -6.42
N PRO A 71 5.57 5.33 -5.65
CA PRO A 71 4.23 5.26 -5.12
C PRO A 71 3.33 5.03 -6.33
N LYS A 72 2.72 3.85 -6.38
CA LYS A 72 1.85 3.47 -7.48
C LYS A 72 0.80 4.56 -7.55
N GLU A 73 0.81 5.37 -8.62
CA GLU A 73 -0.22 6.38 -8.79
C GLU A 73 -1.55 5.64 -8.65
N PRO A 74 -2.44 6.10 -7.75
CA PRO A 74 -3.67 5.41 -7.49
C PRO A 74 -4.35 5.19 -8.83
N THR A 75 -4.64 3.94 -9.13
CA THR A 75 -5.28 3.58 -10.39
C THR A 75 -6.58 4.37 -10.51
N LYS A 76 -7.08 4.60 -11.74
CA LYS A 76 -8.37 5.29 -11.94
C LYS A 76 -9.48 4.67 -11.09
N ALA A 77 -9.45 3.36 -10.93
CA ALA A 77 -10.38 2.62 -10.08
C ALA A 77 -10.25 2.99 -8.60
N GLU A 78 -9.03 3.10 -8.06
CA GLU A 78 -8.77 3.50 -6.68
C GLU A 78 -9.14 4.97 -6.44
N GLN A 79 -8.83 5.87 -7.38
CA GLN A 79 -9.23 7.29 -7.31
C GLN A 79 -10.76 7.43 -7.30
N ILE A 80 -11.46 6.69 -8.16
CA ILE A 80 -12.93 6.66 -8.17
C ILE A 80 -13.47 6.06 -6.86
N ALA A 81 -12.86 5.00 -6.33
CA ALA A 81 -13.26 4.39 -5.07
C ALA A 81 -13.09 5.35 -3.88
N GLU A 82 -12.01 6.14 -3.86
CA GLU A 82 -11.78 7.16 -2.84
C GLU A 82 -12.81 8.28 -2.92
N ILE A 83 -13.11 8.78 -4.12
CA ILE A 83 -14.17 9.75 -4.35
C ILE A 83 -15.50 9.20 -3.84
N LYS A 84 -15.87 7.97 -4.21
CA LYS A 84 -17.11 7.34 -3.74
C LYS A 84 -17.16 7.23 -2.22
N ASN A 85 -16.11 6.70 -1.58
CA ASN A 85 -16.05 6.54 -0.13
C ASN A 85 -16.21 7.89 0.61
N TYR A 86 -15.65 8.96 0.06
CA TYR A 86 -15.83 10.31 0.58
C TYR A 86 -17.29 10.78 0.54
N TYR A 87 -18.01 10.55 -0.56
CA TYR A 87 -19.42 10.92 -0.67
C TYR A 87 -20.35 9.95 0.08
N ASP A 88 -20.04 8.67 0.14
CA ASP A 88 -20.84 7.65 0.84
C ASP A 88 -21.01 8.01 2.33
N LYS A 89 -19.96 8.51 2.99
CA LYS A 89 -20.05 8.99 4.38
C LYS A 89 -21.02 10.15 4.55
N ARG A 90 -21.14 11.02 3.54
CA ARG A 90 -22.05 12.16 3.56
C ARG A 90 -23.48 11.74 3.25
N PHE A 91 -23.66 10.81 2.33
CA PHE A 91 -24.96 10.21 2.07
C PHE A 91 -25.49 9.47 3.30
N ASP A 92 -24.65 8.69 3.99
CA ASP A 92 -25.05 8.03 5.24
C ASP A 92 -25.49 9.03 6.32
N ALA A 93 -24.76 10.15 6.46
CA ALA A 93 -25.16 11.22 7.37
C ALA A 93 -26.50 11.88 6.98
N LEU A 94 -26.72 12.11 5.68
CA LEU A 94 -27.97 12.64 5.16
C LEU A 94 -29.14 11.67 5.36
N ASP A 95 -28.94 10.38 5.08
CA ASP A 95 -29.96 9.35 5.24
C ASP A 95 -30.40 9.23 6.71
N LYS A 96 -29.44 9.28 7.65
CA LYS A 96 -29.73 9.35 9.09
C LYS A 96 -30.51 10.61 9.47
N ALA A 97 -30.18 11.76 8.89
CA ALA A 97 -30.90 13.01 9.13
C ALA A 97 -32.33 12.96 8.57
N VAL A 98 -32.52 12.41 7.37
CA VAL A 98 -33.83 12.20 6.74
C VAL A 98 -34.68 11.29 7.59
N LEU A 99 -34.13 10.17 8.07
CA LEU A 99 -34.83 9.24 8.94
C LEU A 99 -35.32 9.91 10.23
N ARG A 100 -34.44 10.67 10.91
CA ARG A 100 -34.79 11.41 12.13
C ARG A 100 -35.93 12.41 11.89
N ARG A 101 -35.90 13.14 10.78
CA ARG A 101 -36.94 14.12 10.45
C ARG A 101 -38.26 13.48 10.06
N ARG A 102 -38.24 12.36 9.32
CA ARG A 102 -39.44 11.59 9.02
C ARG A 102 -40.11 11.07 10.28
N LEU A 103 -39.34 10.56 11.24
CA LEU A 103 -39.87 10.13 12.55
C LEU A 103 -40.52 11.28 13.34
N ALA A 104 -40.04 12.51 13.15
CA ALA A 104 -40.61 13.71 13.74
C ALA A 104 -41.73 14.36 12.89
N ASN A 105 -42.13 13.75 11.77
CA ASN A 105 -43.03 14.34 10.76
C ASN A 105 -42.59 15.74 10.29
N ALA A 106 -41.29 16.01 10.27
CA ALA A 106 -40.70 17.27 9.82
C ALA A 106 -40.38 17.24 8.32
N ASP A 107 -40.27 18.44 7.72
CA ASP A 107 -39.90 18.58 6.31
C ASP A 107 -38.46 18.10 6.03
N ILE A 108 -38.28 17.50 4.85
CA ILE A 108 -37.01 16.92 4.37
C ILE A 108 -36.57 17.51 3.02
N SER A 109 -37.27 18.52 2.51
CA SER A 109 -37.05 19.09 1.19
C SER A 109 -35.63 19.67 1.01
N ASP A 110 -35.07 20.25 2.07
CA ASP A 110 -33.68 20.71 2.13
C ASP A 110 -32.68 19.55 2.04
N LEU A 111 -32.91 18.46 2.78
CA LEU A 111 -32.04 17.27 2.77
C LEU A 111 -32.08 16.57 1.40
N GLN A 112 -33.25 16.50 0.76
CA GLN A 112 -33.39 15.99 -0.60
C GLN A 112 -32.64 16.86 -1.62
N THR A 113 -32.66 18.17 -1.44
CA THR A 113 -31.90 19.10 -2.30
C THR A 113 -30.40 18.90 -2.12
N GLN A 114 -29.93 18.77 -0.86
CA GLN A 114 -28.52 18.47 -0.57
C GLN A 114 -28.07 17.14 -1.18
N TYR A 115 -28.90 16.11 -1.11
CA TYR A 115 -28.62 14.81 -1.73
C TYR A 115 -28.36 14.95 -3.23
N LYS A 116 -29.25 15.63 -3.95
CA LYS A 116 -29.11 15.86 -5.41
C LYS A 116 -27.85 16.64 -5.75
N THR A 117 -27.52 17.68 -4.97
CA THR A 117 -26.31 18.48 -5.16
C THR A 117 -25.06 17.63 -4.99
N LEU A 118 -24.95 16.86 -3.90
CA LEU A 118 -23.80 15.99 -3.65
C LEU A 118 -23.68 14.88 -4.70
N GLN A 119 -24.81 14.35 -5.19
CA GLN A 119 -24.81 13.35 -6.25
C GLN A 119 -24.26 13.92 -7.56
N ALA A 120 -24.66 15.13 -7.95
CA ALA A 120 -24.14 15.80 -9.14
C ALA A 120 -22.64 16.11 -9.02
N GLU A 121 -22.19 16.53 -7.84
CA GLU A 121 -20.79 16.81 -7.54
C GLU A 121 -19.94 15.54 -7.61
N MET A 122 -20.40 14.44 -7.00
CA MET A 122 -19.74 13.13 -7.05
C MET A 122 -19.54 12.65 -8.49
N VAL A 123 -20.60 12.71 -9.32
CA VAL A 123 -20.53 12.30 -10.73
C VAL A 123 -19.55 13.16 -11.51
N THR A 124 -19.51 14.47 -11.24
CA THR A 124 -18.54 15.38 -11.88
C THR A 124 -17.11 14.99 -11.52
N LYS A 125 -16.82 14.78 -10.23
CA LYS A 125 -15.48 14.36 -9.78
C LYS A 125 -15.06 12.99 -10.33
N ILE A 126 -15.97 12.03 -10.41
CA ILE A 126 -15.69 10.72 -11.03
C ILE A 126 -15.35 10.88 -12.52
N LYS A 127 -16.01 11.79 -13.23
CA LYS A 127 -15.71 12.08 -14.65
C LYS A 127 -14.39 12.83 -14.85
N GLU A 128 -13.94 13.58 -13.86
CA GLU A 128 -12.64 14.29 -13.88
C GLU A 128 -11.45 13.35 -13.68
N VAL A 129 -11.67 12.16 -13.11
CA VAL A 129 -10.68 11.07 -13.09
C VAL A 129 -10.47 10.58 -14.54
N LYS A 130 -9.45 11.13 -15.20
CA LYS A 130 -9.10 10.84 -16.59
C LYS A 130 -8.27 9.60 -16.77
#